data_AF-A0A7S0CKP5-F1
#
_entry.id   AF-A0A7S0CKP5-F1
#
_cell.length_a   1.000
_cell.length_b   1.000
_cell.length_c   1.000
_cell.angle_alpha   90.00
_cell.angle_beta   90.00
_cell.angle_gamma   90.00
#
_symmetry.space_group_name_H-M   'P 1'
#
loop_
_entity.id
_entity.type
_entity.pdbx_description
1 polymer ?
#
loop_
_entity_poly.entity_id
_entity_poly.type
_entity_poly.pdbx_seq_one_letter_code
_entity_poly.pdbx_strand_id
1 'polypeptide(L)'
;NPVMKKSQPFFLYMIIAGAVIFGSAILPLGFDKENYTEQECSKACMMTPWLFITGFTTMYSAFFAKTWRINQVMAAAVGMQRVKIRERDVMVPFSVITLANTIVLLCWTIVSPSKFTVSPSKGTDHWNRTYKYYHGSCHTSRTIGKNRSAPFMITLFVIFLGVVLISNREAYKARNIQTEYAESRYIAIAMGSMIQALIVVIPLLMLLDQDPKERYILLVFFIFIVDMATLLLLFIPKCIALQKQLKEKNPDVAQGLNIRHVRS
;
A
#
# COMPACT_ATOMS: atom_id res chain seq x y z
N ASN A 1 -4.36 -18.79 -20.81
CA ASN A 1 -5.60 -17.98 -20.86
C ASN A 1 -5.28 -16.60 -21.44
N PRO A 2 -5.87 -16.17 -22.59
CA PRO A 2 -5.50 -14.94 -23.30
C PRO A 2 -5.63 -13.66 -22.45
N VAL A 3 -6.61 -13.58 -21.54
CA VAL A 3 -6.80 -12.43 -20.63
C VAL A 3 -5.61 -12.24 -19.69
N MET A 4 -5.12 -13.33 -19.07
CA MET A 4 -3.95 -13.30 -18.17
C MET A 4 -2.65 -12.94 -18.91
N LYS A 5 -2.50 -13.39 -20.17
CA LYS A 5 -1.33 -13.03 -21.01
C LYS A 5 -1.39 -11.57 -21.47
N LYS A 6 -2.58 -11.02 -21.74
CA LYS A 6 -2.76 -9.61 -22.14
C LYS A 6 -2.55 -8.62 -20.97
N SER A 7 -2.90 -9.00 -19.73
CA SER A 7 -2.78 -8.13 -18.55
C SER A 7 -1.38 -8.03 -17.92
N GLN A 8 -0.35 -8.60 -18.58
CA GLN A 8 1.05 -8.63 -18.09
C GLN A 8 1.17 -9.22 -16.66
N PRO A 9 1.27 -10.55 -16.53
CA PRO A 9 1.19 -11.23 -15.24
C PRO A 9 2.29 -10.78 -14.26
N PHE A 10 3.44 -10.36 -14.76
CA PHE A 10 4.55 -9.85 -13.95
C PHE A 10 4.14 -8.68 -13.03
N PHE A 11 3.48 -7.66 -13.56
CA PHE A 11 3.02 -6.52 -12.75
C PHE A 11 1.90 -6.90 -11.78
N LEU A 12 1.05 -7.86 -12.16
CA LEU A 12 0.01 -8.37 -11.27
C LEU A 12 0.61 -9.06 -10.04
N TYR A 13 1.63 -9.90 -10.23
CA TYR A 13 2.33 -10.55 -9.11
C TYR A 13 3.04 -9.54 -8.21
N MET A 14 3.64 -8.48 -8.77
CA MET A 14 4.24 -7.43 -7.95
C MET A 14 3.22 -6.66 -7.11
N ILE A 15 2.02 -6.38 -7.65
CA ILE A 15 0.95 -5.74 -6.87
C ILE A 15 0.52 -6.64 -5.71
N ILE A 16 0.32 -7.95 -5.96
CA ILE A 16 -0.04 -8.90 -4.90
C ILE A 16 1.08 -9.00 -3.85
N ALA A 17 2.34 -9.11 -4.28
CA ALA A 17 3.47 -9.19 -3.36
C ALA A 17 3.58 -7.92 -2.50
N GLY A 18 3.43 -6.74 -3.11
CA GLY A 18 3.40 -5.46 -2.40
C GLY A 18 2.24 -5.37 -1.40
N ALA A 19 1.04 -5.79 -1.80
CA ALA A 19 -0.16 -5.87 -0.96
C ALA A 19 0.08 -6.77 0.27
N VAL A 20 0.59 -7.99 0.07
CA VAL A 20 0.90 -8.93 1.17
C VAL A 20 1.95 -8.36 2.13
N ILE A 21 3.03 -7.76 1.60
CA ILE A 21 4.08 -7.16 2.44
C ILE A 21 3.50 -5.97 3.22
N PHE A 22 2.70 -5.12 2.57
CA PHE A 22 2.05 -3.97 3.21
C PHE A 22 1.06 -4.40 4.30
N GLY A 23 0.18 -5.36 4.00
CA GLY A 23 -0.77 -5.93 4.95
C GLY A 23 -0.09 -6.62 6.13
N SER A 24 1.06 -7.26 5.92
CA SER A 24 1.83 -7.88 6.99
C SER A 24 2.34 -6.89 8.05
N ALA A 25 2.38 -5.59 7.76
CA ALA A 25 2.73 -4.55 8.74
C ALA A 25 1.72 -4.45 9.90
N ILE A 26 0.51 -5.01 9.76
CA ILE A 26 -0.47 -5.13 10.85
C ILE A 26 0.05 -6.05 11.96
N LEU A 27 0.84 -7.08 11.62
CA LEU A 27 1.36 -8.04 12.61
C LEU A 27 2.26 -7.37 13.65
N PRO A 28 3.37 -6.69 13.29
CA PRO A 28 4.22 -6.03 14.28
C PRO A 28 3.54 -4.85 14.98
N LEU A 29 2.51 -4.23 14.38
CA LEU A 29 1.71 -3.20 15.06
C LEU A 29 0.96 -3.76 16.28
N GLY A 30 0.57 -5.04 16.25
CA GLY A 30 -0.18 -5.69 17.34
C GLY A 30 0.67 -6.26 18.47
N PHE A 31 1.99 -6.09 18.44
CA PHE A 31 2.87 -6.59 19.51
C PHE A 31 2.75 -5.71 20.75
N ASP A 32 2.39 -6.32 21.88
CA ASP A 32 2.31 -5.67 23.18
C ASP A 32 3.06 -6.46 24.27
N LYS A 33 3.47 -5.74 25.32
CA LYS A 33 4.26 -6.25 26.44
C LYS A 33 3.50 -7.27 27.31
N GLU A 34 2.17 -7.34 27.20
CA GLU A 34 1.38 -8.36 27.89
C GLU A 34 1.74 -9.78 27.44
N ASN A 35 1.99 -9.96 26.13
CA ASN A 35 2.24 -11.28 25.53
C ASN A 35 3.69 -11.49 25.10
N TYR A 36 4.49 -10.42 24.96
CA TYR A 36 5.83 -10.47 24.39
C TYR A 36 6.86 -9.73 25.24
N THR A 37 8.14 -10.08 25.04
CA THR A 37 9.26 -9.40 25.72
C THR A 37 9.53 -8.02 25.14
N GLU A 38 10.14 -7.12 25.93
CA GLU A 38 10.51 -5.77 25.46
C GLU A 38 11.44 -5.79 24.24
N GLN A 39 12.28 -6.82 24.12
CA GLN A 39 13.16 -6.99 22.98
C GLN A 39 12.38 -7.35 21.71
N GLU A 40 11.36 -8.22 21.82
CA GLU A 40 10.48 -8.57 20.70
C GLU A 40 9.63 -7.39 20.27
N CYS A 41 9.04 -6.65 21.21
CA CYS A 41 8.31 -5.42 20.92
C CYS A 41 9.22 -4.37 20.25
N SER A 42 10.48 -4.25 20.68
CA SER A 42 11.44 -3.34 20.05
C SER A 42 11.79 -3.75 18.62
N LYS A 43 11.91 -5.05 18.34
CA LYS A 43 12.07 -5.55 16.96
C LYS A 43 10.83 -5.23 16.14
N ALA A 44 9.64 -5.44 16.68
CA ALA A 44 8.38 -5.13 16.03
C ALA A 44 8.27 -3.64 15.67
N CYS A 45 8.65 -2.74 16.58
CA CYS A 45 8.72 -1.30 16.34
C CYS A 45 9.52 -0.92 15.09
N MET A 46 10.63 -1.63 14.82
CA MET A 46 11.44 -1.38 13.63
C MET A 46 10.94 -2.14 12.40
N MET A 47 10.33 -3.32 12.55
CA MET A 47 9.76 -4.07 11.43
C MET A 47 8.58 -3.34 10.78
N THR A 48 7.76 -2.63 11.56
CA THR A 48 6.59 -1.89 11.05
C THR A 48 6.91 -0.92 9.91
N PRO A 49 7.83 0.07 10.04
CA PRO A 49 8.15 0.98 8.94
C PRO A 49 8.76 0.26 7.73
N TRP A 50 9.53 -0.82 7.95
CA TRP A 50 10.09 -1.62 6.88
C TRP A 50 9.02 -2.27 6.01
N LEU A 51 8.08 -3.01 6.63
CA LEU A 51 7.00 -3.68 5.91
C LEU A 51 6.06 -2.68 5.23
N PHE A 52 5.71 -1.60 5.93
CA PHE A 52 4.86 -0.55 5.40
C PHE A 52 5.46 0.09 4.14
N ILE A 53 6.71 0.57 4.22
CA ILE A 53 7.32 1.33 3.12
C ILE A 53 7.68 0.42 1.95
N THR A 54 8.23 -0.78 2.21
CA THR A 54 8.62 -1.70 1.13
C THR A 54 7.41 -2.26 0.40
N GLY A 55 6.36 -2.67 1.13
CA GLY A 55 5.11 -3.16 0.53
C GLY A 55 4.43 -2.08 -0.30
N PHE A 56 4.27 -0.88 0.27
CA PHE A 56 3.68 0.25 -0.44
C PHE A 56 4.48 0.63 -1.69
N THR A 57 5.81 0.76 -1.58
CA THR A 57 6.67 1.13 -2.71
C THR A 57 6.57 0.11 -3.84
N THR A 58 6.56 -1.19 -3.51
CA THR A 58 6.41 -2.27 -4.49
C THR A 58 5.08 -2.20 -5.21
N MET A 59 3.99 -2.02 -4.46
CA MET A 59 2.64 -1.90 -5.00
C MET A 59 2.50 -0.67 -5.92
N TYR A 60 2.92 0.51 -5.45
CA TYR A 60 2.83 1.76 -6.22
C TYR A 60 3.70 1.78 -7.46
N SER A 61 4.88 1.20 -7.39
CA SER A 61 5.77 1.13 -8.54
C SER A 61 5.18 0.26 -9.65
N ALA A 62 4.48 -0.82 -9.30
CA ALA A 62 3.75 -1.62 -10.28
C ALA A 62 2.56 -0.87 -10.89
N PHE A 63 1.85 -0.04 -10.11
CA PHE A 63 0.80 0.84 -10.63
C PHE A 63 1.33 1.89 -11.59
N PHE A 64 2.38 2.61 -11.18
CA PHE A 64 3.07 3.57 -12.01
C PHE A 64 3.57 2.94 -13.31
N ALA A 65 4.19 1.77 -13.21
CA ALA A 65 4.72 1.06 -14.36
C ALA A 65 3.66 0.75 -15.41
N LYS A 66 2.50 0.25 -14.94
CA LYS A 66 1.35 -0.06 -15.80
C LYS A 66 0.79 1.21 -16.46
N THR A 67 0.55 2.27 -15.70
CA THR A 67 -0.05 3.50 -16.23
C THR A 67 0.91 4.24 -17.17
N TRP A 68 2.19 4.33 -16.83
CA TRP A 68 3.22 4.94 -17.67
C TRP A 68 3.35 4.22 -19.02
N ARG A 69 3.41 2.88 -19.01
CA ARG A 69 3.45 2.08 -20.25
C ARG A 69 2.21 2.34 -21.12
N ILE A 70 1.03 2.40 -20.52
CA ILE A 70 -0.22 2.72 -21.24
C ILE A 70 -0.13 4.10 -21.89
N ASN A 71 0.27 5.12 -21.12
CA ASN A 71 0.39 6.49 -21.63
C ASN A 71 1.38 6.58 -22.80
N GLN A 72 2.53 5.91 -22.71
CA GLN A 72 3.53 5.90 -23.78
C GLN A 72 3.05 5.19 -25.05
N VAL A 73 2.41 4.02 -24.92
CA VAL A 73 1.85 3.29 -26.08
C VAL A 73 0.78 4.12 -26.78
N MET A 74 -0.07 4.80 -26.02
CA MET A 74 -1.16 5.60 -26.57
C MET A 74 -0.64 6.90 -27.20
N ALA A 75 0.36 7.55 -26.61
CA ALA A 75 1.03 8.69 -27.23
C ALA A 75 1.70 8.30 -28.56
N ALA A 76 2.39 7.15 -28.60
CA ALA A 76 2.99 6.62 -29.81
C ALA A 76 1.95 6.27 -30.89
N ALA A 77 0.80 5.71 -30.49
CA ALA A 77 -0.29 5.39 -31.40
C ALA A 77 -0.87 6.64 -32.09
N VAL A 78 -1.02 7.74 -31.35
CA VAL A 78 -1.45 9.04 -31.92
C VAL A 78 -0.43 9.55 -32.96
N GLY A 79 0.86 9.35 -32.72
CA GLY A 79 1.92 9.69 -33.67
C GLY A 79 2.15 8.64 -34.77
N MET A 80 1.35 7.58 -34.85
CA MET A 80 1.53 6.44 -35.76
C MET A 80 2.93 5.79 -35.68
N GLN A 81 3.58 5.89 -34.53
CA GLN A 81 4.90 5.30 -34.29
C GLN A 81 4.80 3.96 -33.59
N ARG A 82 5.54 2.97 -34.07
CA ARG A 82 5.62 1.65 -33.41
C ARG A 82 6.65 1.67 -32.30
N VAL A 83 6.21 1.78 -31.06
CA VAL A 83 7.08 1.71 -29.88
C VAL A 83 6.90 0.37 -29.16
N LYS A 84 8.00 -0.35 -28.95
CA LYS A 84 8.03 -1.60 -28.18
C LYS A 84 8.67 -1.33 -26.82
N ILE A 85 7.83 -1.09 -25.81
CA ILE A 85 8.30 -0.86 -24.43
C ILE A 85 8.51 -2.21 -23.77
N ARG A 86 9.73 -2.45 -23.26
CA ARG A 86 10.08 -3.69 -22.57
C ARG A 86 9.79 -3.56 -21.08
N GLU A 87 9.47 -4.68 -20.44
CA GLU A 87 9.19 -4.71 -18.99
C GLU A 87 10.40 -4.30 -18.15
N ARG A 88 11.62 -4.57 -18.64
CA ARG A 88 12.89 -4.21 -17.98
C ARG A 88 13.09 -2.70 -17.86
N ASP A 89 12.62 -1.92 -18.83
CA ASP A 89 12.82 -0.46 -18.85
C ASP A 89 12.10 0.19 -17.67
N VAL A 90 10.99 -0.43 -17.24
CA VAL A 90 10.17 0.05 -16.12
C VAL A 90 10.63 -0.51 -14.76
N MET A 91 11.42 -1.59 -14.76
CA MET A 91 12.04 -2.11 -13.53
C MET A 91 13.18 -1.23 -13.02
N VAL A 92 13.87 -0.49 -13.89
CA VAL A 92 14.98 0.40 -13.50
C VAL A 92 14.52 1.53 -12.57
N PRO A 93 13.50 2.35 -12.89
CA PRO A 93 13.05 3.38 -11.96
C PRO A 93 12.51 2.77 -10.65
N PHE A 94 11.87 1.61 -10.72
CA PHE A 94 11.41 0.87 -9.53
C PHE A 94 12.57 0.47 -8.61
N SER A 95 13.64 -0.11 -9.17
CA SER A 95 14.80 -0.54 -8.39
C SER A 95 15.50 0.65 -7.73
N VAL A 96 15.58 1.79 -8.42
CA VAL A 96 16.15 3.03 -7.86
C VAL A 96 15.34 3.55 -6.67
N ILE A 97 14.01 3.65 -6.80
CA ILE A 97 13.15 4.12 -5.71
C ILE A 97 13.19 3.16 -4.51
N THR A 98 13.14 1.86 -4.78
CA THR A 98 13.20 0.84 -3.73
C THR A 98 14.54 0.88 -3.01
N LEU A 99 15.64 0.97 -3.76
CA LEU A 99 16.98 1.09 -3.19
C LEU A 99 17.12 2.35 -2.33
N ALA A 100 16.60 3.49 -2.79
CA ALA A 100 16.60 4.73 -2.00
C ALA A 100 15.85 4.55 -0.68
N ASN A 101 14.65 3.97 -0.70
CA ASN A 101 13.89 3.68 0.52
C ASN A 101 14.60 2.70 1.44
N THR A 102 15.20 1.64 0.88
CA THR A 102 15.98 0.66 1.65
C THR A 102 17.20 1.31 2.31
N ILE A 103 17.94 2.18 1.61
CA ILE A 103 19.08 2.90 2.18
C ILE A 103 18.63 3.77 3.36
N VAL A 104 17.57 4.57 3.17
CA VAL A 104 17.07 5.44 4.24
C VAL A 104 16.59 4.63 5.45
N LEU A 105 15.89 3.51 5.22
CA LEU A 105 15.45 2.59 6.28
C LEU A 105 16.63 1.93 7.00
N LEU A 106 17.67 1.49 6.28
CA LEU A 106 18.89 0.93 6.88
C LEU A 106 19.60 1.97 7.74
N CYS A 107 19.78 3.19 7.22
CA CYS A 107 20.35 4.29 7.98
C CYS A 107 19.54 4.57 9.24
N TRP A 108 18.21 4.58 9.16
CA TRP A 108 17.35 4.75 10.32
C TRP A 108 17.53 3.61 11.34
N THR A 109 17.55 2.35 10.90
CA THR A 109 17.77 1.18 11.78
C THR A 109 19.11 1.26 12.53
N ILE A 110 20.18 1.66 11.84
CA ILE A 110 21.54 1.65 12.39
C ILE A 110 21.78 2.87 13.28
N VAL A 111 21.43 4.07 12.80
CA VAL A 111 21.75 5.34 13.48
C VAL A 111 20.81 5.60 14.64
N SER A 112 19.53 5.23 14.48
CA SER A 112 18.48 5.67 15.38
C SER A 112 17.35 4.62 15.50
N PRO A 113 17.64 3.41 16.01
CA PRO A 113 16.66 2.35 16.12
C PRO A 113 15.49 2.76 17.02
N SER A 114 14.27 2.51 16.54
CA SER A 114 13.05 2.69 17.32
C SER A 114 12.92 1.53 18.33
N LYS A 115 12.89 1.86 19.62
CA LYS A 115 12.77 0.89 20.70
C LYS A 115 11.39 1.01 21.34
N PHE A 116 10.89 -0.11 21.85
CA PHE A 116 9.67 -0.11 22.64
C PHE A 116 9.96 0.47 24.01
N THR A 117 9.20 1.47 24.41
CA THR A 117 9.34 2.13 25.72
C THR A 117 7.97 2.27 26.36
N VAL A 118 7.91 2.03 27.67
CA VAL A 118 6.68 2.21 28.44
C VAL A 118 6.69 3.61 29.05
N SER A 119 5.71 4.42 28.68
CA SER A 119 5.57 5.80 29.17
C SER A 119 4.33 5.92 30.07
N PRO A 120 4.41 6.69 31.17
CA PRO A 120 3.25 6.97 32.01
C PRO A 120 2.33 7.99 31.33
N SER A 121 1.05 7.67 31.25
CA SER A 121 -0.01 8.57 30.80
C SER A 121 -1.03 8.80 31.92
N LYS A 122 -1.72 9.94 31.84
CA LYS A 122 -2.75 10.32 32.81
C LYS A 122 -4.11 10.05 32.20
N GLY A 123 -4.95 9.31 32.91
CA GLY A 123 -6.36 9.12 32.58
C GLY A 123 -7.24 9.65 33.70
N THR A 124 -8.50 9.93 33.36
CA THR A 124 -9.57 10.26 34.30
C THR A 124 -10.64 9.20 34.22
N ASP A 125 -11.10 8.68 35.36
CA ASP A 125 -12.23 7.75 35.40
C ASP A 125 -13.58 8.49 35.23
N HIS A 126 -14.68 7.74 35.20
CA HIS A 126 -16.04 8.31 35.09
C HIS A 126 -16.43 9.19 36.29
N TRP A 127 -15.67 9.15 37.38
CA TRP A 127 -15.84 9.99 38.58
C TRP A 127 -14.79 11.11 38.68
N ASN A 128 -14.12 11.44 37.57
CA ASN A 128 -13.10 12.49 37.47
C ASN A 128 -11.88 12.29 38.39
N ARG A 129 -11.62 11.05 38.82
CA ARG A 129 -10.42 10.68 39.59
C ARG A 129 -9.29 10.42 38.62
N THR A 130 -8.17 11.10 38.84
CA THR A 130 -6.97 10.91 38.01
C THR A 130 -6.29 9.60 38.40
N TYR A 131 -6.00 8.77 37.40
CA TYR A 131 -5.18 7.58 37.57
C TYR A 131 -4.01 7.62 36.58
N LYS A 132 -2.90 7.01 36.98
CA LYS A 132 -1.76 6.81 36.10
C LYS A 132 -1.90 5.44 35.47
N TYR A 133 -1.90 5.39 34.15
CA TYR A 133 -1.77 4.16 33.40
C TYR A 133 -0.50 4.20 32.57
N TYR A 134 -0.02 3.03 32.18
CA TYR A 134 1.21 2.91 31.40
C TYR A 134 0.82 2.43 30.00
N HIS A 135 1.38 3.07 28.98
CA HIS A 135 1.22 2.61 27.61
C HIS A 135 2.58 2.32 26.98
N GLY A 136 2.60 1.34 26.07
CA GLY A 136 3.74 1.04 25.23
C GLY A 136 3.73 1.92 23.99
N SER A 137 4.87 2.55 23.69
CA SER A 137 5.05 3.30 22.46
C SER A 137 6.44 3.08 21.88
N CYS A 138 6.52 3.10 20.55
CA CYS A 138 7.78 3.02 19.85
C CYS A 138 8.43 4.40 19.81
N HIS A 139 9.48 4.60 20.60
CA HIS A 139 10.26 5.82 20.58
C HIS A 139 11.71 5.53 20.23
N THR A 140 12.27 6.43 19.44
CA THR A 140 13.71 6.48 19.25
C THR A 140 14.33 7.14 20.48
N SER A 141 15.47 6.62 20.95
CA SER A 141 16.12 7.14 22.17
C SER A 141 16.38 8.65 22.04
N ARG A 142 15.66 9.46 22.82
CA ARG A 142 15.82 10.91 22.88
C ARG A 142 17.07 11.23 23.69
N THR A 143 18.23 11.28 23.05
CA THR A 143 19.41 11.90 23.68
C THR A 143 19.33 13.40 23.46
N ILE A 144 19.07 14.15 24.53
CA ILE A 144 19.15 15.62 24.69
C ILE A 144 18.69 16.44 23.46
N GLY A 145 17.40 16.79 23.42
CA GLY A 145 16.89 17.95 22.70
C GLY A 145 16.66 17.84 21.18
N LYS A 146 17.01 16.73 20.51
CA LYS A 146 16.72 16.54 19.07
C LYS A 146 16.14 15.16 18.77
N ASN A 147 14.99 15.11 18.10
CA ASN A 147 14.41 13.88 17.55
C ASN A 147 15.28 13.39 16.38
N ARG A 148 16.30 12.57 16.64
CA ARG A 148 17.21 12.03 15.59
C ARG A 148 16.52 11.19 14.52
N SER A 149 15.31 10.67 14.78
CA SER A 149 14.51 9.93 13.79
C SER A 149 13.65 10.79 12.87
N ALA A 150 13.36 12.04 13.25
CA ALA A 150 12.57 12.97 12.43
C ALA A 150 13.11 13.18 11.01
N PRO A 151 14.42 13.39 10.75
CA PRO A 151 14.91 13.56 9.38
C PRO A 151 14.65 12.33 8.51
N PHE A 152 14.84 11.12 9.03
CA PHE A 152 14.56 9.89 8.27
C PHE A 152 13.07 9.74 7.94
N MET A 153 12.18 10.01 8.91
CA MET A 153 10.73 10.00 8.68
C MET A 153 10.31 11.03 7.63
N ILE A 154 10.86 12.26 7.69
CA ILE A 154 10.58 13.32 6.73
C ILE A 154 11.08 12.93 5.33
N THR A 155 12.30 12.40 5.21
CA THR A 155 12.84 11.95 3.92
C THR A 155 11.98 10.84 3.32
N LEU A 156 11.60 9.83 4.10
CA LEU A 156 10.72 8.75 3.65
C LEU A 156 9.34 9.29 3.23
N PHE A 157 8.79 10.23 3.99
CA PHE A 157 7.52 10.88 3.68
C PHE A 157 7.57 11.69 2.38
N VAL A 158 8.66 12.42 2.13
CA VAL A 158 8.86 13.17 0.88
C VAL A 158 8.97 12.23 -0.32
N ILE A 159 9.74 11.14 -0.21
CA ILE A 159 9.84 10.12 -1.28
C ILE A 159 8.46 9.50 -1.52
N PHE A 160 7.77 9.12 -0.44
CA PHE A 160 6.44 8.54 -0.47
C PHE A 160 5.43 9.44 -1.20
N LEU A 161 5.31 10.71 -0.78
CA LEU A 161 4.42 11.67 -1.43
C LEU A 161 4.81 11.91 -2.88
N GLY A 162 6.11 12.03 -3.19
CA GLY A 162 6.59 12.22 -4.55
C GLY A 162 6.15 11.10 -5.49
N VAL A 163 6.34 9.84 -5.08
CA VAL A 163 5.90 8.66 -5.84
C VAL A 163 4.40 8.66 -6.02
N VAL A 164 3.63 8.93 -4.96
CA VAL A 164 2.16 8.97 -5.02
C VAL A 164 1.67 10.03 -6.02
N LEU A 165 2.21 11.24 -5.96
CA LEU A 165 1.81 12.35 -6.83
C LEU A 165 2.16 12.09 -8.29
N ILE A 166 3.38 11.62 -8.58
CA ILE A 166 3.82 11.29 -9.94
C ILE A 166 2.93 10.17 -10.51
N SER A 167 2.68 9.13 -9.71
CA SER A 167 1.89 7.98 -10.14
C SER A 167 0.44 8.37 -10.44
N ASN A 168 -0.16 9.21 -9.59
CA ASN A 168 -1.53 9.70 -9.81
C ASN A 168 -1.63 10.67 -10.99
N ARG A 169 -0.61 11.48 -11.26
CA ARG A 169 -0.54 12.31 -12.47
C ARG A 169 -0.60 11.44 -13.73
N GLU A 170 0.16 10.35 -13.76
CA GLU A 170 0.12 9.41 -14.89
C GLU A 170 -1.20 8.65 -14.98
N ALA A 171 -1.78 8.26 -13.84
CA ALA A 171 -3.10 7.64 -13.79
C ALA A 171 -4.21 8.57 -14.31
N TYR A 172 -4.12 9.86 -13.99
CA TYR A 172 -5.07 10.87 -14.45
C TYR A 172 -5.03 11.03 -15.98
N LYS A 173 -3.84 11.05 -16.58
CA LYS A 173 -3.70 11.05 -18.04
C LYS A 173 -4.29 9.78 -18.67
N ALA A 174 -4.09 8.64 -18.03
CA ALA A 174 -4.56 7.35 -18.52
C ALA A 174 -6.08 7.13 -18.37
N ARG A 175 -6.78 7.97 -17.60
CA ARG A 175 -8.18 7.74 -17.18
C ARG A 175 -9.18 7.66 -18.34
N ASN A 176 -8.95 8.45 -19.39
CA ASN A 176 -9.88 8.58 -20.52
C ASN A 176 -9.55 7.64 -21.67
N ILE A 177 -8.51 6.81 -21.50
CA ILE A 177 -8.07 5.87 -22.52
C ILE A 177 -8.98 4.66 -22.45
N GLN A 178 -9.93 4.61 -23.38
CA GLN A 178 -10.80 3.46 -23.59
C GLN A 178 -10.00 2.36 -24.31
N THR A 179 -9.31 1.54 -23.53
CA THR A 179 -8.83 0.24 -24.02
C THR A 179 -9.96 -0.78 -23.97
N GLU A 180 -9.85 -1.86 -24.76
CA GLU A 180 -10.76 -3.02 -24.82
C GLU A 180 -11.12 -3.61 -23.43
N TYR A 181 -10.37 -3.27 -22.37
CA TYR A 181 -10.49 -3.85 -21.03
C TYR A 181 -10.83 -2.88 -19.89
N ALA A 182 -11.03 -1.57 -20.13
CA ALA A 182 -11.28 -0.56 -19.09
C ALA A 182 -10.32 -0.60 -17.86
N GLU A 183 -9.19 -1.31 -17.98
CA GLU A 183 -8.28 -1.64 -16.88
C GLU A 183 -7.63 -0.38 -16.30
N SER A 184 -7.31 0.59 -17.17
CA SER A 184 -6.77 1.90 -16.81
C SER A 184 -7.69 2.69 -15.87
N ARG A 185 -9.01 2.61 -16.08
CA ARG A 185 -10.00 3.33 -15.25
C ARG A 185 -10.03 2.79 -13.82
N TYR A 186 -10.07 1.47 -13.65
CA TYR A 186 -10.05 0.86 -12.32
C TYR A 186 -8.74 1.11 -11.58
N ILE A 187 -7.60 1.08 -12.30
CA ILE A 187 -6.31 1.46 -11.74
C ILE A 187 -6.32 2.93 -11.28
N ALA A 188 -6.85 3.84 -12.08
CA ALA A 188 -6.93 5.25 -11.69
C ALA A 188 -7.84 5.49 -10.48
N ILE A 189 -8.96 4.77 -10.38
CA ILE A 189 -9.85 4.82 -9.20
C ILE A 189 -9.13 4.28 -7.96
N ALA A 190 -8.39 3.16 -8.08
CA ALA A 190 -7.62 2.59 -6.97
C ALA A 190 -6.52 3.53 -6.48
N MET A 191 -5.79 4.17 -7.39
CA MET A 191 -4.74 5.13 -7.01
C MET A 191 -5.33 6.42 -6.41
N GLY A 192 -6.48 6.87 -6.90
CA GLY A 192 -7.20 8.01 -6.36
C GLY A 192 -7.75 7.77 -4.95
N SER A 193 -8.32 6.58 -4.69
CA SER A 193 -8.83 6.23 -3.35
C SER A 193 -7.72 6.18 -2.30
N MET A 194 -6.51 5.78 -2.70
CA MET A 194 -5.34 5.81 -1.81
C MET A 194 -4.89 7.24 -1.47
N ILE A 195 -4.87 8.17 -2.44
CA ILE A 195 -4.59 9.59 -2.14
C ILE A 195 -5.61 10.13 -1.14
N GLN A 196 -6.89 9.84 -1.37
CA GLN A 196 -7.96 10.27 -0.45
C GLN A 196 -7.72 9.70 0.95
N ALA A 197 -7.37 8.42 1.06
CA ALA A 197 -7.07 7.80 2.34
C ALA A 197 -5.87 8.46 3.05
N LEU A 198 -4.82 8.85 2.31
CA LEU A 198 -3.68 9.57 2.88
C LEU A 198 -4.02 10.97 3.39
N ILE A 199 -4.83 11.72 2.63
CA ILE A 199 -5.29 13.06 3.03
C ILE A 199 -6.08 13.00 4.34
N VAL A 200 -6.82 11.90 4.58
CA VAL A 200 -7.60 11.69 5.82
C VAL A 200 -6.72 11.19 6.97
N VAL A 201 -5.86 10.20 6.71
CA VAL A 201 -5.11 9.51 7.77
C VAL A 201 -3.96 10.34 8.32
N ILE A 202 -3.30 11.17 7.52
CA ILE A 202 -2.18 12.01 8.00
C ILE A 202 -2.63 12.99 9.10
N PRO A 203 -3.68 13.81 8.92
CA PRO A 203 -4.20 14.67 9.99
C PRO A 203 -4.68 13.89 11.20
N LEU A 204 -5.35 12.75 10.99
CA LEU A 204 -5.80 11.91 12.10
C LEU A 204 -4.61 11.37 12.92
N LEU A 205 -3.51 10.98 12.27
CA LEU A 205 -2.30 10.56 12.98
C LEU A 205 -1.66 11.70 13.80
N MET A 206 -1.76 12.94 13.33
CA MET A 206 -1.30 14.11 14.11
C MET A 206 -2.23 14.41 15.29
N LEU A 207 -3.54 14.21 15.11
CA LEU A 207 -4.54 14.45 16.15
C LEU A 207 -4.45 13.41 17.28
N LEU A 208 -4.22 12.13 16.92
CA LEU A 208 -4.23 11.00 17.85
C LEU A 208 -2.84 10.66 18.42
N ASP A 209 -1.89 11.61 18.40
CA ASP A 209 -0.49 11.33 18.82
C ASP A 209 -0.37 10.98 20.32
N GLN A 210 -1.37 11.33 21.14
CA GLN A 210 -1.38 11.10 22.58
C GLN A 210 -1.85 9.69 22.97
N ASP A 211 -2.67 9.05 22.13
CA ASP A 211 -3.35 7.79 22.46
C ASP A 211 -2.92 6.64 21.53
N PRO A 212 -2.00 5.75 21.99
CA PRO A 212 -1.45 4.70 21.14
C PRO A 212 -2.50 3.68 20.69
N LYS A 213 -3.57 3.49 21.46
CA LYS A 213 -4.70 2.62 21.10
C LYS A 213 -5.44 3.14 19.87
N GLU A 214 -5.75 4.43 19.86
CA GLU A 214 -6.48 5.07 18.76
C GLU A 214 -5.63 5.10 17.49
N ARG A 215 -4.34 5.44 17.64
CA ARG A 215 -3.36 5.37 16.55
C ARG A 215 -3.21 3.96 15.97
N TYR A 216 -3.16 2.94 16.81
CA TYR A 216 -3.11 1.54 16.36
C TYR A 216 -4.33 1.19 15.53
N ILE A 217 -5.53 1.43 16.06
CA ILE A 217 -6.80 1.14 15.39
C ILE A 217 -6.86 1.86 14.03
N LEU A 218 -6.51 3.15 13.99
CA LEU A 218 -6.48 3.94 12.77
C LEU A 218 -5.55 3.33 11.70
N LEU A 219 -4.33 2.95 12.09
CA LEU A 219 -3.34 2.37 11.16
C LEU A 219 -3.78 1.00 10.64
N VAL A 220 -4.35 0.15 11.48
CA VAL A 220 -4.85 -1.17 11.07
C VAL A 220 -6.00 -1.03 10.07
N PHE A 221 -6.98 -0.17 10.37
CA PHE A 221 -8.08 0.09 9.44
C PHE A 221 -7.59 0.70 8.13
N PHE A 222 -6.65 1.65 8.19
CA PHE A 222 -6.07 2.25 6.99
C PHE A 222 -5.39 1.20 6.10
N ILE A 223 -4.50 0.38 6.67
CA ILE A 223 -3.79 -0.67 5.92
C ILE A 223 -4.80 -1.65 5.32
N PHE A 224 -5.74 -2.14 6.12
CA PHE A 224 -6.75 -3.10 5.68
C PHE A 224 -7.65 -2.55 4.56
N ILE A 225 -8.20 -1.35 4.72
CA ILE A 225 -9.10 -0.74 3.73
C ILE A 225 -8.36 -0.46 2.43
N VAL A 226 -7.15 0.09 2.50
CA VAL A 226 -6.33 0.35 1.31
C VAL A 226 -6.03 -0.95 0.59
N ASP A 227 -5.58 -1.99 1.29
CA ASP A 227 -5.21 -3.25 0.67
C ASP A 227 -6.41 -3.95 0.02
N MET A 228 -7.53 -4.03 0.74
CA MET A 228 -8.78 -4.60 0.22
C MET A 228 -9.32 -3.82 -0.98
N ALA A 229 -9.39 -2.49 -0.91
CA ALA A 229 -9.86 -1.68 -2.02
C ALA A 229 -9.00 -1.88 -3.28
N THR A 230 -7.69 -1.98 -3.09
CA THR A 230 -6.72 -2.19 -4.18
C THR A 230 -6.91 -3.53 -4.87
N LEU A 231 -6.96 -4.61 -4.08
CA LEU A 231 -7.12 -5.95 -4.60
C LEU A 231 -8.50 -6.10 -5.26
N LEU A 232 -9.58 -5.65 -4.62
CA LEU A 232 -10.92 -5.76 -5.17
C LEU A 232 -11.05 -5.00 -6.50
N LEU A 233 -10.65 -3.73 -6.55
CA LEU A 233 -10.75 -2.93 -7.78
C LEU A 233 -9.94 -3.49 -8.94
N LEU A 234 -8.84 -4.22 -8.64
CA LEU A 234 -7.98 -4.78 -9.67
C LEU A 234 -8.39 -6.19 -10.10
N PHE A 235 -8.84 -7.04 -9.17
CA PHE A 235 -9.20 -8.44 -9.44
C PHE A 235 -10.64 -8.61 -9.90
N ILE A 236 -11.61 -7.85 -9.38
CA ILE A 236 -13.03 -7.95 -9.77
C ILE A 236 -13.21 -7.84 -11.30
N PRO A 237 -12.73 -6.78 -11.99
CA PRO A 237 -12.93 -6.67 -13.44
C PRO A 237 -12.24 -7.80 -14.21
N LYS A 238 -11.10 -8.30 -13.73
CA LYS A 238 -10.38 -9.43 -14.35
C LYS A 238 -11.13 -10.75 -14.18
N CYS A 239 -11.70 -11.01 -13.01
CA CYS A 239 -12.53 -12.19 -12.76
C CYS A 239 -13.78 -12.18 -13.62
N ILE A 240 -14.47 -11.05 -13.73
CA ILE A 240 -15.66 -10.91 -14.60
C ILE A 240 -15.29 -11.13 -16.07
N ALA A 241 -14.21 -10.51 -16.55
CA ALA A 241 -13.75 -10.68 -17.93
C ALA A 241 -13.36 -12.13 -18.23
N LEU A 242 -12.70 -12.80 -17.29
CA LEU A 242 -12.35 -14.23 -17.40
C LEU A 242 -13.61 -15.11 -17.47
N GLN A 243 -14.62 -14.84 -16.62
CA GLN A 243 -15.88 -15.58 -16.63
C GLN A 243 -16.63 -15.43 -17.96
N LYS A 244 -16.68 -14.22 -18.52
CA LYS A 244 -17.29 -13.98 -19.86
C LYS A 244 -16.60 -14.82 -20.94
N GLN A 245 -15.27 -14.80 -20.97
CA GLN A 245 -14.47 -15.57 -21.93
C GLN A 245 -14.61 -17.08 -21.78
N LEU A 246 -14.77 -17.59 -20.54
CA LEU A 246 -15.03 -19.01 -20.29
C LEU A 246 -16.43 -19.42 -20.79
N LYS A 247 -17.44 -18.55 -20.62
CA LYS A 247 -18.80 -18.78 -21.15
C LYS A 247 -18.82 -18.78 -22.69
N GLU A 248 -18.05 -17.88 -23.32
CA GLU A 248 -17.93 -17.82 -24.79
C GLU A 248 -17.20 -19.04 -25.37
N LYS A 249 -16.17 -19.55 -24.67
CA LYS A 249 -15.36 -20.68 -25.16
C LYS A 249 -16.00 -22.05 -24.91
N ASN A 250 -16.82 -22.18 -23.87
CA ASN A 250 -17.53 -23.43 -23.51
C ASN A 250 -19.05 -23.15 -23.35
N PRO A 251 -19.83 -23.16 -24.45
CA PRO A 251 -21.29 -22.96 -24.39
C PRO A 251 -22.01 -24.00 -23.50
N ASP A 252 -21.46 -25.22 -23.35
CA ASP A 252 -22.03 -26.28 -22.51
C ASP A 252 -21.98 -25.97 -20.99
N VAL A 253 -21.00 -25.17 -20.55
CA VAL A 253 -20.89 -24.73 -19.14
C VAL A 253 -21.89 -23.60 -18.82
N ALA A 254 -22.27 -22.81 -19.82
CA ALA A 254 -23.28 -21.76 -19.67
C ALA A 254 -24.69 -22.35 -19.43
N GLN A 255 -25.00 -23.50 -20.03
CA GLN A 255 -26.26 -24.21 -19.80
C GLN A 255 -26.34 -24.82 -18.39
N GLY A 256 -25.25 -25.36 -17.85
CA GLY A 256 -25.22 -25.92 -16.48
C GLY A 256 -25.41 -24.88 -15.35
N LEU A 257 -24.97 -23.63 -15.55
CA LEU A 257 -25.17 -22.53 -14.60
C LEU A 257 -26.60 -21.96 -14.65
N ASN A 258 -27.25 -21.94 -15.82
CA ASN A 258 -28.63 -21.49 -15.94
C ASN A 258 -29.62 -22.48 -15.31
N ILE A 259 -29.34 -23.79 -15.38
CA ILE A 259 -30.19 -24.82 -14.75
C ILE A 259 -30.16 -24.73 -13.21
N ARG A 260 -29.06 -24.25 -12.60
CA ARG A 260 -29.01 -24.03 -11.14
C ARG A 260 -29.78 -22.82 -10.66
N HIS A 261 -29.98 -21.80 -11.50
CA HIS A 261 -30.77 -20.61 -11.12
C HIS A 261 -32.28 -20.76 -11.36
N VAL A 262 -32.70 -21.74 -12.17
CA VAL A 262 -34.13 -22.06 -12.40
C VAL A 262 -34.66 -23.08 -11.36
N ARG A 263 -33.79 -23.63 -10.50
CA ARG A 263 -34.14 -24.65 -9.49
C ARG A 263 -34.05 -24.17 -8.03
N SER A 264 -33.88 -22.87 -7.77
CA SER A 264 -33.97 -22.27 -6.43
C SER A 264 -35.19 -21.38 -6.32
#